data_AF-A0AAJ0CXM3-F1
#
_entry.id   AF-A0AAJ0CXM3-F1
#
_cell.length_a   1.000
_cell.length_b   1.000
_cell.length_c   1.000
_cell.angle_alpha   90.00
_cell.angle_beta   90.00
_cell.angle_gamma   90.00
#
_symmetry.space_group_name_H-M   'P 1'
#
loop_
_entity.id
_entity.type
_entity.pdbx_description
1 polymer ?
#
loop_
_entity_poly.entity_id
_entity_poly.type
_entity_poly.pdbx_seq_one_letter_code
_entity_poly.pdbx_strand_id
1 'polypeptide(L)'
;MILVIFTPTFSAVLMKAANALTESENYNTLDAHKAALIQKQFVLNFMTSYMALIFTGFVYIPFGDILLPFLDFWRRTAQTITFSEKPLPTQQFRINPERISSQMFYFTVTAQVVNFATEVIVPYMKHKAVAKAKELQSKGGQDQDHPEEIEFLKRVRDECALEVYDVTDDYREMVMQFGEFEMKEHIAWEQNSLTSAPGYLSMFSVAWPLAACCFLINNWVELRSDGLKIAISCKRPIPWRSDSIGPWLDAIGFLSWLGSITSAAIVFLCSGAKNGSRGTATQITAWGGLLSIVLAEHFYLLTQQVVRFVMNKVESPGLQRERKERFQMKKKLLAENLGQNVHPTAVVPGVQLGEKITREALEEEARQDSIRGHGGPEEL
;
A
#
# COMPACT_ATOMS: atom_id res chain seq x y z
N MET A 1 -15.67 1.55 22.84
CA MET A 1 -17.09 1.20 22.59
C MET A 1 -17.73 2.05 21.50
N ILE A 2 -18.00 3.36 21.67
CA ILE A 2 -18.70 4.16 20.62
C ILE A 2 -18.02 4.03 19.24
N LEU A 3 -16.72 4.29 19.15
CA LEU A 3 -15.97 4.19 17.88
C LEU A 3 -16.07 2.79 17.24
N VAL A 4 -16.03 1.72 18.04
CA VAL A 4 -16.14 0.32 17.59
C VAL A 4 -17.50 0.02 16.94
N ILE A 5 -18.57 0.68 17.39
CA ILE A 5 -19.93 0.44 16.88
C ILE A 5 -20.17 1.29 15.63
N PHE A 6 -19.78 2.56 15.67
CA PHE A 6 -20.05 3.51 14.58
C PHE A 6 -19.11 3.37 13.39
N THR A 7 -17.82 3.06 13.60
CA THR A 7 -16.86 3.00 12.49
C THR A 7 -17.21 1.89 11.48
N PRO A 8 -17.43 0.61 11.86
CA PRO A 8 -17.82 -0.42 10.90
C PRO A 8 -19.16 -0.11 10.23
N THR A 9 -20.13 0.42 10.97
CA THR A 9 -21.44 0.81 10.42
C THR A 9 -21.30 1.87 9.33
N PHE A 10 -20.45 2.89 9.56
CA PHE A 10 -20.23 3.97 8.60
C PHE A 10 -19.36 3.51 7.42
N SER A 11 -18.30 2.74 7.67
CA SER A 11 -17.47 2.12 6.64
C SER A 11 -18.30 1.20 5.74
N ALA A 12 -19.18 0.36 6.28
CA ALA A 12 -20.03 -0.51 5.48
C ALA A 12 -21.02 0.26 4.58
N VAL A 13 -21.55 1.40 5.04
CA VAL A 13 -22.38 2.29 4.21
C VAL A 13 -21.57 2.93 3.08
N LEU A 14 -20.37 3.44 3.39
CA LEU A 14 -19.49 4.04 2.38
C LEU A 14 -18.90 3.00 1.42
N MET A 15 -18.67 1.77 1.88
CA MET A 15 -18.23 0.65 1.03
C MET A 15 -19.32 0.24 0.04
N LYS A 16 -20.59 0.26 0.43
CA LYS A 16 -21.71 0.07 -0.52
C LYS A 16 -21.74 1.17 -1.59
N ALA A 17 -21.51 2.42 -1.21
CA ALA A 17 -21.40 3.52 -2.15
C ALA A 17 -20.17 3.39 -3.07
N ALA A 18 -19.02 2.97 -2.55
CA ALA A 18 -17.80 2.73 -3.31
C ALA A 18 -17.93 1.57 -4.32
N ASN A 19 -18.62 0.49 -3.94
CA ASN A 19 -18.96 -0.60 -4.86
C ASN A 19 -19.88 -0.11 -5.98
N ALA A 20 -21.01 0.53 -5.65
CA ALA A 20 -21.95 1.05 -6.66
C ALA A 20 -21.29 2.06 -7.62
N LEU A 21 -20.38 2.90 -7.11
CA LEU A 21 -19.59 3.81 -7.94
C LEU A 21 -18.63 3.05 -8.87
N THR A 22 -17.92 2.03 -8.37
CA THR A 22 -16.97 1.23 -9.16
C THR A 22 -17.67 0.37 -10.22
N GLU A 23 -18.87 -0.13 -9.93
CA GLU A 23 -19.75 -0.77 -10.92
C GLU A 23 -20.17 0.21 -12.02
N SER A 24 -20.51 1.46 -11.65
CA SER A 24 -20.89 2.51 -12.61
C SER A 24 -19.75 2.99 -13.51
N GLU A 25 -18.49 2.83 -13.08
CA GLU A 25 -17.29 3.17 -13.85
C GLU A 25 -16.98 2.15 -14.97
N ASN A 26 -17.66 0.99 -14.97
CA ASN A 26 -17.66 -0.01 -16.06
C ASN A 26 -16.26 -0.42 -16.58
N TYR A 27 -15.42 -0.93 -15.69
CA TYR A 27 -14.06 -1.37 -16.03
C TYR A 27 -14.01 -2.59 -16.95
N ASN A 28 -13.18 -2.50 -18.01
CA ASN A 28 -12.98 -3.57 -18.99
C ASN A 28 -12.31 -4.85 -18.43
N THR A 29 -11.62 -4.77 -17.29
CA THR A 29 -10.94 -5.92 -16.67
C THR A 29 -11.24 -6.01 -15.18
N LEU A 30 -11.32 -7.24 -14.67
CA LEU A 30 -11.57 -7.51 -13.25
C LEU A 30 -10.42 -7.00 -12.35
N ASP A 31 -9.20 -6.95 -12.89
CA ASP A 31 -8.03 -6.39 -12.20
C ASP A 31 -8.15 -4.88 -12.01
N ALA A 32 -8.51 -4.13 -13.07
CA ALA A 32 -8.75 -2.69 -12.99
C ALA A 32 -9.94 -2.35 -12.07
N HIS A 33 -11.02 -3.14 -12.12
CA HIS A 33 -12.16 -3.00 -11.20
C HIS A 33 -11.73 -3.15 -9.74
N LYS A 34 -10.95 -4.20 -9.42
CA LYS A 34 -10.43 -4.42 -8.07
C LYS A 34 -9.49 -3.29 -7.63
N ALA A 35 -8.55 -2.88 -8.49
CA ALA A 35 -7.63 -1.80 -8.20
C ALA A 35 -8.35 -0.48 -7.88
N ALA A 36 -9.40 -0.14 -8.64
CA ALA A 36 -10.22 1.05 -8.43
C ALA A 36 -11.06 0.99 -7.14
N LEU A 37 -11.58 -0.18 -6.77
CA LEU A 37 -12.28 -0.38 -5.49
C LEU A 37 -11.31 -0.20 -4.31
N ILE A 38 -10.11 -0.77 -4.40
CA ILE A 38 -9.04 -0.63 -3.40
C ILE A 38 -8.66 0.84 -3.19
N GLN A 39 -8.53 1.63 -4.26
CA GLN A 39 -8.24 3.07 -4.15
C GLN A 39 -9.36 3.84 -3.41
N LYS A 40 -10.64 3.48 -3.62
CA LYS A 40 -11.75 4.09 -2.88
C LYS A 40 -11.77 3.66 -1.42
N GLN A 41 -11.54 2.38 -1.14
CA GLN A 41 -11.41 1.84 0.22
C GLN A 41 -10.24 2.49 0.98
N PHE A 42 -9.12 2.75 0.32
CA PHE A 42 -7.96 3.41 0.92
C PHE A 42 -8.30 4.77 1.54
N VAL A 43 -9.21 5.56 0.94
CA VAL A 43 -9.66 6.83 1.52
C VAL A 43 -10.44 6.62 2.83
N LEU A 44 -11.28 5.59 2.91
CA LEU A 44 -12.02 5.25 4.14
C LEU A 44 -11.04 4.86 5.23
N ASN A 45 -10.10 3.98 4.89
CA ASN A 45 -9.10 3.45 5.81
C ASN A 45 -8.14 4.54 6.29
N PHE A 46 -7.76 5.46 5.41
CA PHE A 46 -7.02 6.66 5.79
C PHE A 46 -7.79 7.47 6.85
N MET A 47 -9.09 7.69 6.65
CA MET A 47 -9.90 8.48 7.59
C MET A 47 -10.14 7.77 8.93
N THR A 48 -10.29 6.44 8.95
CA THR A 48 -10.52 5.67 10.19
C THR A 48 -9.24 5.47 11.00
N SER A 49 -8.09 5.43 10.33
CA SER A 49 -6.77 5.31 10.92
C SER A 49 -6.21 6.67 11.38
N TYR A 50 -5.72 7.51 10.45
CA TYR A 50 -4.89 8.68 10.79
C TYR A 50 -5.63 9.79 11.54
N MET A 51 -6.96 9.89 11.42
CA MET A 51 -7.72 11.03 11.94
C MET A 51 -7.57 11.22 13.45
N ALA A 52 -7.40 10.13 14.22
CA ALA A 52 -7.23 10.22 15.67
C ALA A 52 -5.92 10.92 16.09
N LEU A 53 -4.90 10.93 15.23
CA LEU A 53 -3.58 11.54 15.52
C LEU A 53 -3.31 12.78 14.70
N ILE A 54 -3.94 12.93 13.53
CA ILE A 54 -4.16 14.26 12.94
C ILE A 54 -4.86 15.13 13.99
N PHE A 55 -5.92 14.66 14.63
CA PHE A 55 -6.56 15.36 15.74
C PHE A 55 -5.62 15.62 16.92
N THR A 56 -4.86 14.62 17.39
CA THR A 56 -3.95 14.84 18.54
C THR A 56 -2.84 15.83 18.21
N GLY A 57 -2.14 15.66 17.08
CA GLY A 57 -0.95 16.43 16.71
C GLY A 57 -1.25 17.82 16.14
N PHE A 58 -2.39 18.02 15.47
CA PHE A 58 -2.72 19.29 14.82
C PHE A 58 -3.83 20.09 15.54
N VAL A 59 -4.59 19.48 16.46
CA VAL A 59 -5.64 20.19 17.23
C VAL A 59 -5.37 20.12 18.73
N TYR A 60 -5.33 18.93 19.34
CA TYR A 60 -5.29 18.78 20.80
C TYR A 60 -4.01 19.33 21.44
N ILE A 61 -2.82 19.00 20.90
CA ILE A 61 -1.54 19.47 21.45
C ILE A 61 -1.30 20.96 21.18
N PRO A 62 -1.37 21.47 19.93
CA PRO A 62 -1.04 22.87 19.65
C PRO A 62 -2.16 23.87 19.98
N PHE A 63 -3.43 23.44 19.99
CA PHE A 63 -4.59 24.33 20.08
C PHE A 63 -5.70 23.78 21.00
N GLY A 64 -5.33 23.10 22.09
CA GLY A 64 -6.28 22.44 22.99
C GLY A 64 -7.40 23.33 23.54
N ASP A 65 -7.18 24.64 23.64
CA ASP A 65 -8.18 25.62 24.08
C ASP A 65 -9.42 25.69 23.16
N ILE A 66 -9.26 25.36 21.87
CA ILE A 66 -10.37 25.27 20.89
C ILE A 66 -11.36 24.17 21.28
N LEU A 67 -10.94 23.20 22.11
CA LEU A 67 -11.78 22.11 22.58
C LEU A 67 -12.68 22.50 23.76
N LEU A 68 -12.48 23.65 24.41
CA LEU A 68 -13.26 24.06 25.59
C LEU A 68 -14.78 24.08 25.35
N PRO A 69 -15.32 24.60 24.22
CA PRO A 69 -16.76 24.56 23.94
C PRO A 69 -17.29 23.12 23.76
N PHE A 70 -16.48 22.21 23.20
CA PHE A 70 -16.84 20.80 23.06
C PHE A 70 -16.84 20.09 24.43
N LEU A 71 -15.90 20.42 25.32
CA LEU A 71 -15.88 19.91 26.69
C LEU A 71 -17.08 20.40 27.50
N ASP A 72 -17.51 21.66 27.31
CA ASP A 72 -18.72 22.20 27.94
C ASP A 72 -20.00 21.56 27.39
N PHE A 73 -20.06 21.26 26.08
CA PHE A 73 -21.13 20.44 25.51
C PHE A 73 -21.21 19.06 26.20
N TRP A 74 -20.09 18.33 26.27
CA TRP A 74 -20.07 17.02 26.94
C TRP A 74 -20.39 17.11 28.44
N ARG A 75 -19.97 18.17 29.15
CA ARG A 75 -20.34 18.41 30.54
C ARG A 75 -21.86 18.52 30.70
N ARG A 76 -22.53 19.31 29.85
CA ARG A 76 -24.00 19.47 29.86
C ARG A 76 -24.70 18.15 29.53
N THR A 77 -24.27 17.47 28.47
CA THR A 77 -24.82 16.16 28.07
C THR A 77 -24.69 15.12 29.19
N ALA A 78 -23.52 15.02 29.84
CA ALA A 78 -23.30 14.11 30.95
C ALA A 78 -24.18 14.45 32.17
N GLN A 79 -24.36 15.73 32.50
CA GLN A 79 -25.29 16.16 33.56
C GLN A 79 -26.73 15.74 33.25
N THR A 80 -27.21 15.93 32.01
CA THR A 80 -28.56 15.51 31.60
C THR A 80 -28.75 13.99 31.63
N ILE A 81 -27.76 13.20 31.22
CA ILE A 81 -27.86 11.73 31.18
C ILE A 81 -27.77 11.11 32.59
N THR A 82 -27.04 11.74 33.51
CA THR A 82 -26.86 11.24 34.88
C THR A 82 -28.04 11.60 35.79
N PHE A 83 -29.00 12.42 35.33
CA PHE A 83 -30.15 12.92 36.09
C PHE A 83 -29.77 13.48 37.47
N SER A 84 -28.58 14.09 37.58
CA SER A 84 -28.05 14.59 38.84
C SER A 84 -28.25 16.10 38.96
N GLU A 85 -28.95 16.53 40.02
CA GLU A 85 -29.07 17.94 40.38
C GLU A 85 -27.73 18.55 40.81
N LYS A 86 -26.77 17.72 41.24
CA LYS A 86 -25.43 18.17 41.63
C LYS A 86 -24.53 18.25 40.39
N PRO A 87 -23.76 19.34 40.20
CA PRO A 87 -22.83 19.43 39.10
C PRO A 87 -21.76 18.33 39.23
N LEU A 88 -21.58 17.57 38.14
CA LEU A 88 -20.52 16.55 38.05
C LEU A 88 -19.15 17.16 38.39
N PRO A 89 -18.30 16.46 39.17
CA PRO A 89 -16.98 16.97 39.54
C PRO A 89 -16.09 17.02 38.29
N THR A 90 -15.72 18.23 37.87
CA THR A 90 -14.82 18.45 36.72
C THR A 90 -13.55 19.17 37.12
N GLN A 91 -12.42 18.72 36.57
CA GLN A 91 -11.12 19.40 36.73
C GLN A 91 -10.91 20.46 35.65
N GLN A 92 -10.00 21.40 35.88
CA GLN A 92 -9.57 22.34 34.84
C GLN A 92 -8.88 21.58 33.71
N PHE A 93 -9.25 21.89 32.46
CA PHE A 93 -8.63 21.28 31.29
C PHE A 93 -7.14 21.69 31.24
N ARG A 94 -6.27 20.68 31.07
CA ARG A 94 -4.83 20.85 30.83
C ARG A 94 -4.43 19.94 29.68
N ILE A 95 -3.65 20.47 28.75
CA ILE A 95 -3.15 19.72 27.59
C ILE A 95 -2.08 18.75 28.10
N ASN A 96 -2.26 17.45 27.83
CA ASN A 96 -1.23 16.44 28.12
C ASN A 96 -0.35 16.21 26.86
N PRO A 97 0.91 16.68 26.82
CA PRO A 97 1.79 16.48 25.67
C PRO A 97 2.17 15.01 25.47
N GLU A 98 2.09 14.16 26.50
CA GLU A 98 2.40 12.73 26.40
C GLU A 98 1.33 11.95 25.63
N ARG A 99 0.13 12.53 25.40
CA ARG A 99 -0.98 11.86 24.70
C ARG A 99 -0.56 11.24 23.36
N ILE A 100 0.22 11.98 22.56
CA ILE A 100 0.73 11.46 21.29
C ILE A 100 1.69 10.28 21.51
N SER A 101 2.56 10.34 22.53
CA SER A 101 3.49 9.27 22.88
C SER A 101 2.76 8.00 23.37
N SER A 102 1.75 8.15 24.23
CA SER A 102 0.94 7.02 24.72
C SER A 102 0.12 6.37 23.61
N GLN A 103 -0.42 7.18 22.70
CA GLN A 103 -1.03 6.70 21.46
C GLN A 103 0.00 5.92 20.64
N MET A 104 1.10 6.54 20.20
CA MET A 104 2.17 5.89 19.42
C MET A 104 2.62 4.55 20.03
N PHE A 105 2.81 4.48 21.35
CA PHE A 105 3.15 3.23 22.04
C PHE A 105 2.06 2.14 21.88
N TYR A 106 0.80 2.46 22.20
CA TYR A 106 -0.31 1.54 22.05
C TYR A 106 -0.38 0.97 20.62
N PHE A 107 -0.22 1.84 19.63
CA PHE A 107 -0.35 1.50 18.22
C PHE A 107 0.87 0.78 17.59
N THR A 108 2.08 1.00 18.12
CA THR A 108 3.32 0.32 17.68
C THR A 108 3.60 -0.99 18.42
N VAL A 109 2.98 -1.21 19.59
CA VAL A 109 3.24 -2.38 20.45
C VAL A 109 1.95 -3.13 20.77
N THR A 110 1.01 -2.52 21.50
CA THR A 110 -0.20 -3.21 21.98
C THR A 110 -1.09 -3.67 20.83
N ALA A 111 -1.29 -2.82 19.82
CA ALA A 111 -2.04 -3.08 18.61
C ALA A 111 -1.52 -4.29 17.85
N GLN A 112 -0.20 -4.37 17.67
CA GLN A 112 0.47 -5.42 16.91
C GLN A 112 0.31 -6.79 17.61
N VAL A 113 0.45 -6.83 18.93
CA VAL A 113 0.20 -8.03 19.74
C VAL A 113 -1.27 -8.47 19.66
N VAL A 114 -2.21 -7.52 19.68
CA VAL A 114 -3.66 -7.82 19.50
C VAL A 114 -3.96 -8.28 18.08
N ASN A 115 -3.31 -7.72 17.04
CA ASN A 115 -3.50 -8.19 15.67
C ASN A 115 -3.01 -9.62 15.52
N PHE A 116 -1.76 -9.92 15.87
CA PHE A 116 -1.22 -11.28 15.82
C PHE A 116 -2.14 -12.32 16.51
N ALA A 117 -2.73 -11.96 17.65
CA ALA A 117 -3.70 -12.82 18.33
C ALA A 117 -5.01 -12.98 17.53
N THR A 118 -5.51 -11.92 16.90
CA THR A 118 -6.75 -11.92 16.10
C THR A 118 -6.57 -12.56 14.72
N GLU A 119 -5.37 -12.50 14.16
CA GLU A 119 -4.94 -13.04 12.86
C GLU A 119 -4.67 -14.55 12.94
N VAL A 120 -3.90 -14.99 13.94
CA VAL A 120 -3.42 -16.38 14.03
C VAL A 120 -4.20 -17.18 15.05
N ILE A 121 -4.35 -16.66 16.27
CA ILE A 121 -4.86 -17.44 17.40
C ILE A 121 -6.39 -17.59 17.29
N VAL A 122 -7.12 -16.52 16.96
CA VAL A 122 -8.58 -16.56 16.85
C VAL A 122 -9.07 -17.50 15.74
N PRO A 123 -8.57 -17.48 14.48
CA PRO A 123 -9.02 -18.42 13.45
C PRO A 123 -8.63 -19.86 13.77
N TYR A 124 -7.45 -20.10 14.33
CA TYR A 124 -7.02 -21.42 14.79
C TYR A 124 -7.94 -21.97 15.90
N MET A 125 -8.32 -21.14 16.88
CA MET A 125 -9.28 -21.50 17.92
C MET A 125 -10.70 -21.71 17.37
N LYS A 126 -11.17 -20.85 16.46
CA LYS A 126 -12.45 -20.98 15.74
C LYS A 126 -12.52 -22.31 15.00
N HIS A 127 -11.50 -22.65 14.22
CA HIS A 127 -11.41 -23.93 13.50
C HIS A 127 -11.44 -25.13 14.45
N LYS A 128 -10.64 -25.10 15.53
CA LYS A 128 -10.61 -26.18 16.54
C LYS A 128 -11.94 -26.32 17.30
N ALA A 129 -12.63 -25.23 17.56
CA ALA A 129 -13.96 -25.24 18.18
C ALA A 129 -15.03 -25.81 17.24
N VAL A 130 -15.05 -25.39 15.96
CA VAL A 130 -15.97 -25.88 14.93
C VAL A 130 -15.75 -27.38 14.67
N ALA A 131 -14.50 -27.85 14.56
CA ALA A 131 -14.18 -29.26 14.38
C ALA A 131 -14.71 -30.11 15.56
N LYS A 132 -14.50 -29.65 16.80
CA LYS A 132 -15.00 -30.35 18.00
C LYS A 132 -16.52 -30.29 18.14
N ALA A 133 -17.16 -29.20 17.71
CA ALA A 133 -18.61 -29.09 17.66
C ALA A 133 -19.21 -30.05 16.62
N LYS A 134 -18.62 -30.14 15.42
CA LYS A 134 -18.98 -31.15 14.41
C LYS A 134 -18.84 -32.56 14.96
N GLU A 135 -17.74 -32.92 15.61
CA GLU A 135 -17.52 -34.25 16.22
C GLU A 135 -18.59 -34.62 17.26
N LEU A 136 -19.10 -33.64 18.03
CA LEU A 136 -20.17 -33.85 19.00
C LEU A 136 -21.55 -33.98 18.33
N GLN A 137 -21.80 -33.25 17.24
CA GLN A 137 -23.05 -33.34 16.47
C GLN A 137 -23.12 -34.56 15.54
N SER A 138 -21.99 -34.98 14.95
CA SER A 138 -21.92 -36.08 13.98
C SER A 138 -22.12 -37.47 14.61
N LYS A 139 -22.28 -37.57 15.93
CA LYS A 139 -22.76 -38.79 16.61
C LYS A 139 -24.14 -39.26 16.15
N GLY A 140 -24.87 -38.46 15.36
CA GLY A 140 -26.16 -38.82 14.75
C GLY A 140 -26.13 -39.20 13.27
N GLY A 141 -24.98 -39.11 12.57
CA GLY A 141 -24.92 -39.37 11.13
C GLY A 141 -23.51 -39.71 10.64
N GLN A 142 -23.31 -40.95 10.21
CA GLN A 142 -22.12 -41.36 9.46
C GLN A 142 -22.33 -41.12 7.97
N ASP A 143 -21.47 -40.29 7.37
CA ASP A 143 -21.29 -40.28 5.92
C ASP A 143 -20.84 -41.69 5.47
N GLN A 144 -21.51 -42.25 4.46
CA GLN A 144 -21.20 -43.59 3.92
C GLN A 144 -20.00 -43.54 2.96
N ASP A 145 -18.83 -43.17 3.48
CA ASP A 145 -17.60 -43.03 2.71
C ASP A 145 -16.90 -44.38 2.51
N HIS A 146 -16.28 -44.57 1.34
CA HIS A 146 -15.49 -45.76 1.04
C HIS A 146 -14.22 -45.78 1.92
N PRO A 147 -13.83 -46.93 2.54
CA PRO A 147 -12.75 -47.01 3.52
C PRO A 147 -11.39 -46.47 3.05
N GLU A 148 -11.10 -46.53 1.75
CA GLU A 148 -9.86 -46.00 1.16
C GLU A 148 -9.85 -44.47 1.01
N GLU A 149 -11.01 -43.82 0.98
CA GLU A 149 -11.15 -42.38 0.69
C GLU A 149 -11.50 -41.53 1.92
N ILE A 150 -11.87 -42.14 3.06
CA ILE A 150 -12.36 -41.43 4.26
C ILE A 150 -11.42 -40.29 4.70
N GLU A 151 -10.11 -40.54 4.75
CA GLU A 151 -9.15 -39.53 5.20
C GLU A 151 -9.04 -38.35 4.21
N PHE A 152 -9.11 -38.64 2.91
CA PHE A 152 -9.08 -37.63 1.86
C PHE A 152 -10.38 -36.81 1.84
N LEU A 153 -11.55 -37.47 1.86
CA LEU A 153 -12.85 -36.81 1.86
C LEU A 153 -13.05 -35.94 3.12
N LYS A 154 -12.63 -36.42 4.29
CA LYS A 154 -12.65 -35.63 5.53
C LYS A 154 -11.81 -34.35 5.38
N ARG A 155 -10.58 -34.47 4.88
CA ARG A 155 -9.68 -33.34 4.65
C ARG A 155 -10.28 -32.32 3.68
N VAL A 156 -10.85 -32.79 2.56
CA VAL A 156 -11.51 -31.91 1.56
C VAL A 156 -12.74 -31.22 2.15
N ARG A 157 -13.53 -31.89 2.98
CA ARG A 157 -14.69 -31.27 3.69
C ARG A 157 -14.24 -30.20 4.69
N ASP A 158 -13.11 -30.39 5.37
CA ASP A 158 -12.55 -29.41 6.29
C ASP A 158 -11.92 -28.22 5.53
N GLU A 159 -11.14 -28.47 4.47
CA GLU A 159 -10.57 -27.43 3.58
C GLU A 159 -11.65 -26.58 2.90
N CYS A 160 -12.79 -27.18 2.52
CA CYS A 160 -13.92 -26.47 1.90
C CYS A 160 -14.56 -25.45 2.86
N ALA A 161 -14.50 -25.70 4.17
CA ALA A 161 -15.01 -24.79 5.20
C ALA A 161 -14.08 -23.59 5.48
N LEU A 162 -12.86 -23.57 4.92
CA LEU A 162 -11.93 -22.47 5.07
C LEU A 162 -12.28 -21.28 4.16
N GLU A 163 -11.96 -20.08 4.64
CA GLU A 163 -12.21 -18.82 3.95
C GLU A 163 -11.25 -18.65 2.75
N VAL A 164 -11.64 -17.87 1.74
CA VAL A 164 -10.77 -17.55 0.59
C VAL A 164 -9.66 -16.62 1.08
N TYR A 165 -8.42 -16.91 0.74
CA TYR A 165 -7.31 -15.99 0.99
C TYR A 165 -7.36 -14.78 0.05
N ASP A 166 -7.41 -13.56 0.60
CA ASP A 166 -7.27 -12.32 -0.15
C ASP A 166 -5.93 -11.63 0.18
N VAL A 167 -5.05 -11.52 -0.82
CA VAL A 167 -3.76 -10.84 -0.73
C VAL A 167 -3.95 -9.33 -0.47
N THR A 168 -5.11 -8.79 -0.85
CA THR A 168 -5.44 -7.37 -0.72
C THR A 168 -5.41 -6.92 0.74
N ASP A 169 -5.93 -7.75 1.65
CA ASP A 169 -6.03 -7.41 3.06
C ASP A 169 -4.66 -7.41 3.75
N ASP A 170 -3.79 -8.39 3.44
CA ASP A 170 -2.41 -8.44 3.98
C ASP A 170 -1.53 -7.33 3.37
N TYR A 171 -1.67 -7.05 2.06
CA TYR A 171 -1.01 -5.90 1.45
C TYR A 171 -1.44 -4.60 2.10
N ARG A 172 -2.75 -4.45 2.29
CA ARG A 172 -3.32 -3.27 2.89
C ARG A 172 -2.77 -3.12 4.29
N GLU A 173 -2.80 -4.13 5.14
CA GLU A 173 -2.21 -4.11 6.48
C GLU A 173 -0.77 -3.56 6.48
N MET A 174 0.07 -4.01 5.53
CA MET A 174 1.47 -3.59 5.41
C MET A 174 1.67 -2.18 4.81
N VAL A 175 0.92 -1.82 3.78
CA VAL A 175 0.95 -0.50 3.11
C VAL A 175 0.39 0.57 4.03
N MET A 176 -0.68 0.19 4.70
CA MET A 176 -1.21 0.89 5.84
C MET A 176 -0.06 0.95 6.84
N GLN A 177 0.50 -0.10 7.47
CA GLN A 177 1.56 0.02 8.50
C GLN A 177 2.75 0.95 8.14
N PHE A 178 3.16 1.00 6.87
CA PHE A 178 4.14 1.96 6.33
C PHE A 178 3.74 3.45 6.53
N GLY A 179 2.46 3.79 6.35
CA GLY A 179 1.87 5.04 6.86
C GLY A 179 1.29 4.90 8.28
N GLU A 180 0.23 4.10 8.41
CA GLU A 180 -0.49 3.57 9.57
C GLU A 180 -1.33 2.32 9.23
N PHE A 181 -1.24 1.23 10.00
CA PHE A 181 -1.86 -0.12 9.89
C PHE A 181 -3.39 -0.21 9.58
N GLU A 182 -3.91 -1.37 9.12
CA GLU A 182 -5.36 -1.57 8.86
C GLU A 182 -6.02 -2.65 9.72
N MET A 183 -7.28 -2.44 10.11
CA MET A 183 -8.10 -3.41 10.80
C MET A 183 -8.87 -4.27 9.79
N LYS A 184 -8.45 -5.53 9.58
CA LYS A 184 -9.09 -6.50 8.69
C LYS A 184 -10.60 -6.66 8.95
N GLU A 185 -11.42 -6.33 7.96
CA GLU A 185 -12.87 -6.59 7.95
C GLU A 185 -13.16 -8.04 7.50
N HIS A 186 -12.72 -9.04 8.28
CA HIS A 186 -13.16 -10.41 8.04
C HIS A 186 -14.63 -10.59 8.46
N ILE A 187 -15.49 -10.86 7.48
CA ILE A 187 -16.93 -11.08 7.66
C ILE A 187 -17.17 -12.38 8.44
N ALA A 188 -17.20 -12.29 9.77
CA ALA A 188 -17.66 -13.36 10.65
C ALA A 188 -18.40 -12.79 11.87
N TRP A 189 -19.63 -13.26 12.04
CA TRP A 189 -20.64 -12.79 12.99
C TRP A 189 -20.21 -12.78 14.48
N GLU A 190 -20.57 -11.67 15.13
CA GLU A 190 -21.02 -11.52 16.52
C GLU A 190 -20.03 -11.73 17.71
N GLN A 191 -20.12 -10.76 18.63
CA GLN A 191 -19.70 -10.77 20.04
C GLN A 191 -18.22 -10.52 20.45
N ASN A 192 -18.00 -9.32 20.98
CA ASN A 192 -17.04 -8.95 22.05
C ASN A 192 -15.58 -9.47 21.96
N SER A 193 -14.74 -8.74 21.22
CA SER A 193 -13.37 -8.48 21.67
C SER A 193 -12.86 -7.10 21.27
N LEU A 194 -11.90 -6.59 22.05
CA LEU A 194 -11.51 -5.18 22.08
C LEU A 194 -10.92 -4.68 20.75
N THR A 195 -11.45 -3.57 20.27
CA THR A 195 -11.03 -2.89 19.03
C THR A 195 -10.79 -1.40 19.26
N SER A 196 -9.67 -0.90 18.73
CA SER A 196 -9.51 0.40 18.03
C SER A 196 -8.01 0.76 17.91
N ALA A 197 -7.32 0.31 16.85
CA ALA A 197 -5.85 0.36 16.76
C ALA A 197 -5.30 0.46 15.31
N PRO A 198 -4.45 1.46 14.94
CA PRO A 198 -3.29 1.23 14.04
C PRO A 198 -2.03 2.18 14.14
N GLY A 199 -0.88 1.88 13.47
CA GLY A 199 0.51 2.48 13.59
C GLY A 199 0.93 3.76 12.79
N TYR A 200 2.23 4.08 12.51
CA TYR A 200 2.64 5.48 12.16
C TYR A 200 3.88 5.82 11.29
N LEU A 201 4.54 4.88 10.61
CA LEU A 201 5.98 5.04 10.32
C LEU A 201 6.36 6.27 9.46
N SER A 202 5.62 6.59 8.40
CA SER A 202 5.91 7.74 7.53
C SER A 202 5.51 9.11 8.12
N MET A 203 4.41 9.17 8.87
CA MET A 203 3.73 10.44 9.19
C MET A 203 3.90 10.94 10.62
N PHE A 204 4.05 10.06 11.62
CA PHE A 204 4.09 10.43 13.05
C PHE A 204 5.25 9.78 13.83
N SER A 205 6.08 8.95 13.20
CA SER A 205 7.28 8.34 13.83
C SER A 205 8.21 9.35 14.51
N VAL A 206 8.23 10.61 14.04
CA VAL A 206 8.97 11.71 14.67
C VAL A 206 8.54 12.00 16.12
N ALA A 207 7.30 11.63 16.50
CA ALA A 207 6.81 11.73 17.88
C ALA A 207 7.22 10.53 18.76
N TRP A 208 7.61 9.39 18.17
CA TRP A 208 8.06 8.19 18.87
C TRP A 208 9.11 7.42 18.04
N PRO A 209 10.40 7.79 18.14
CA PRO A 209 11.45 7.26 17.26
C PRO A 209 11.65 5.74 17.33
N LEU A 210 11.23 5.08 18.42
CA LEU A 210 11.32 3.63 18.59
C LEU A 210 10.33 2.83 17.72
N ALA A 211 9.37 3.50 17.06
CA ALA A 211 8.37 2.86 16.20
C ALA A 211 8.98 1.92 15.15
N ALA A 212 10.09 2.33 14.52
CA ALA A 212 10.78 1.56 13.49
C ALA A 212 11.33 0.22 14.04
N CYS A 213 11.83 0.20 15.27
CA CYS A 213 12.34 -1.00 15.93
C CYS A 213 11.21 -1.98 16.27
N CYS A 214 10.06 -1.46 16.71
CA CYS A 214 8.86 -2.28 16.95
C CYS A 214 8.36 -2.93 15.65
N PHE A 215 8.25 -2.17 14.56
CA PHE A 215 7.83 -2.71 13.25
C PHE A 215 8.86 -3.66 12.62
N LEU A 216 10.16 -3.51 12.88
CA LEU A 216 11.16 -4.49 12.43
C LEU A 216 10.92 -5.88 13.06
N ILE A 217 10.60 -5.91 14.36
CA ILE A 217 10.23 -7.15 15.05
C ILE A 217 8.87 -7.66 14.54
N ASN A 218 7.90 -6.76 14.36
CA ASN A 218 6.57 -7.14 13.84
C ASN A 218 6.68 -7.81 12.47
N ASN A 219 7.33 -7.17 11.50
CA ASN A 219 7.46 -7.69 10.14
C ASN A 219 8.21 -9.05 10.07
N TRP A 220 9.08 -9.33 11.04
CA TRP A 220 9.74 -10.64 11.13
C TRP A 220 8.79 -11.74 11.61
N VAL A 221 7.88 -11.42 12.54
CA VAL A 221 6.77 -12.30 12.93
C VAL A 221 5.76 -12.40 11.78
N GLU A 222 5.43 -11.30 11.12
CA GLU A 222 4.37 -11.24 10.10
C GLU A 222 4.67 -12.12 8.89
N LEU A 223 5.92 -12.08 8.42
CA LEU A 223 6.44 -12.98 7.39
C LEU A 223 6.36 -14.49 7.76
N ARG A 224 6.03 -14.82 9.01
CA ARG A 224 5.79 -16.19 9.49
C ARG A 224 4.31 -16.45 9.78
N SER A 225 3.56 -15.49 10.31
CA SER A 225 2.10 -15.62 10.50
C SER A 225 1.37 -15.72 9.17
N ASP A 226 1.66 -14.86 8.18
CA ASP A 226 1.05 -14.93 6.84
C ASP A 226 1.32 -16.28 6.16
N GLY A 227 2.58 -16.74 6.23
CA GLY A 227 2.97 -18.04 5.69
C GLY A 227 2.24 -19.22 6.35
N LEU A 228 1.93 -19.11 7.64
CA LEU A 228 1.14 -20.09 8.39
C LEU A 228 -0.36 -19.97 8.09
N LYS A 229 -0.90 -18.75 8.00
CA LYS A 229 -2.29 -18.43 7.64
C LYS A 229 -2.68 -19.03 6.29
N ILE A 230 -1.83 -18.83 5.26
CA ILE A 230 -2.00 -19.42 3.93
C ILE A 230 -1.95 -20.96 3.99
N ALA A 231 -1.17 -21.54 4.91
CA ALA A 231 -0.97 -22.99 5.01
C ALA A 231 -2.06 -23.74 5.80
N ILE A 232 -2.66 -23.12 6.84
CA ILE A 232 -3.59 -23.81 7.75
C ILE A 232 -4.92 -23.07 8.04
N SER A 233 -5.07 -21.80 7.67
CA SER A 233 -6.24 -20.98 8.04
C SER A 233 -7.12 -20.57 6.86
N CYS A 234 -6.58 -20.59 5.64
CA CYS A 234 -7.31 -20.30 4.41
C CYS A 234 -7.21 -21.47 3.43
N LYS A 235 -8.17 -21.59 2.51
CA LYS A 235 -8.02 -22.51 1.37
C LYS A 235 -7.06 -21.94 0.34
N ARG A 236 -6.40 -22.82 -0.41
CA ARG A 236 -5.39 -22.45 -1.41
C ARG A 236 -5.95 -21.43 -2.43
N PRO A 237 -5.33 -20.25 -2.59
CA PRO A 237 -5.77 -19.25 -3.56
C PRO A 237 -5.53 -19.74 -5.00
N ILE A 238 -6.38 -19.27 -5.92
CA ILE A 238 -6.20 -19.50 -7.36
C ILE A 238 -4.97 -18.71 -7.83
N PRO A 239 -4.02 -19.32 -8.57
CA PRO A 239 -2.84 -18.60 -9.07
C PRO A 239 -3.20 -17.49 -10.06
N TRP A 240 -3.24 -16.25 -9.59
CA TRP A 240 -3.35 -15.05 -10.41
C TRP A 240 -1.96 -14.49 -10.71
N ARG A 241 -1.83 -13.81 -11.86
CA ARG A 241 -0.58 -13.15 -12.27
C ARG A 241 -0.78 -11.64 -12.22
N SER A 242 0.14 -10.95 -11.54
CA SER A 242 0.30 -9.50 -11.58
C SER A 242 1.78 -9.19 -11.88
N ASP A 243 2.04 -8.05 -12.50
CA ASP A 243 3.38 -7.50 -12.71
C ASP A 243 3.80 -6.50 -11.61
N SER A 244 2.86 -6.12 -10.74
CA SER A 244 3.01 -5.10 -9.69
C SER A 244 2.24 -5.47 -8.42
N ILE A 245 2.47 -4.74 -7.33
CA ILE A 245 1.57 -4.73 -6.16
C ILE A 245 0.29 -3.92 -6.42
N GLY A 246 0.14 -3.36 -7.62
CA GLY A 246 -1.07 -2.65 -8.08
C GLY A 246 -1.24 -1.28 -7.40
N PRO A 247 -2.46 -0.93 -6.96
CA PRO A 247 -2.80 0.42 -6.45
C PRO A 247 -2.02 0.81 -5.19
N TRP A 248 -1.42 -0.17 -4.51
CA TRP A 248 -0.62 0.03 -3.31
C TRP A 248 0.67 0.83 -3.55
N LEU A 249 1.21 0.85 -4.78
CA LEU A 249 2.34 1.74 -5.11
C LEU A 249 1.98 3.22 -4.97
N ASP A 250 0.81 3.60 -5.47
CA ASP A 250 0.34 4.99 -5.43
C ASP A 250 0.01 5.40 -3.98
N ALA A 251 -0.59 4.48 -3.20
CA ALA A 251 -0.84 4.68 -1.77
C ALA A 251 0.46 4.88 -0.97
N ILE A 252 1.47 4.03 -1.18
CA ILE A 252 2.81 4.19 -0.58
C ILE A 252 3.44 5.54 -0.98
N GLY A 253 3.33 5.91 -2.26
CA GLY A 253 3.83 7.20 -2.77
C GLY A 253 3.16 8.40 -2.08
N PHE A 254 1.83 8.39 -1.99
CA PHE A 254 1.03 9.39 -1.30
C PHE A 254 1.39 9.51 0.19
N LEU A 255 1.45 8.38 0.91
CA LEU A 255 1.80 8.33 2.34
C LEU A 255 3.25 8.79 2.60
N SER A 256 4.16 8.54 1.67
CA SER A 256 5.55 9.00 1.72
C SER A 256 5.66 10.52 1.54
N TRP A 257 4.97 11.08 0.55
CA TRP A 257 4.91 12.54 0.34
C TRP A 257 4.22 13.25 1.51
N LEU A 258 3.03 12.78 1.92
CA LEU A 258 2.28 13.36 3.03
C LEU A 258 3.06 13.27 4.34
N GLY A 259 3.84 12.20 4.56
CA GLY A 259 4.72 12.04 5.71
C GLY A 259 5.79 13.13 5.84
N SER A 260 6.30 13.66 4.71
CA SER A 260 7.24 14.78 4.73
C SER A 260 6.59 16.07 5.26
N ILE A 261 5.33 16.32 4.89
CA ILE A 261 4.53 17.46 5.33
C ILE A 261 4.14 17.30 6.81
N THR A 262 3.56 16.16 7.19
CA THR A 262 3.06 15.97 8.56
C THR A 262 4.17 15.89 9.59
N SER A 263 5.28 15.21 9.29
CA SER A 263 6.41 15.11 10.22
C SER A 263 7.00 16.49 10.52
N ALA A 264 7.19 17.33 9.49
CA ALA A 264 7.68 18.69 9.67
C ALA A 264 6.71 19.57 10.47
N ALA A 265 5.40 19.48 10.16
CA ALA A 265 4.37 20.21 10.89
C ALA A 265 4.29 19.78 12.37
N ILE A 266 4.34 18.47 12.67
CA ILE A 266 4.33 17.92 14.03
C ILE A 266 5.57 18.39 14.81
N VAL A 267 6.76 18.38 14.21
CA VAL A 267 7.97 18.92 14.86
C VAL A 267 7.78 20.39 15.22
N PHE A 268 7.28 21.22 14.28
CA PHE A 268 7.11 22.65 14.51
C PHE A 268 6.01 22.97 15.55
N LEU A 269 4.89 22.25 15.51
CA LEU A 269 3.73 22.47 16.38
C LEU A 269 3.97 21.90 17.78
N CYS A 270 4.43 20.65 17.90
CA CYS A 270 4.54 19.95 19.18
C CYS A 270 5.84 20.26 19.96
N SER A 271 6.92 20.74 19.31
CA SER A 271 8.16 21.11 20.02
C SER A 271 7.95 22.22 21.04
N GLY A 272 7.08 23.19 20.74
CA GLY A 272 6.77 24.31 21.64
C GLY A 272 5.99 23.93 22.90
N ALA A 273 5.31 22.77 22.91
CA ALA A 273 4.50 22.33 24.05
C ALA A 273 5.35 21.99 25.29
N LYS A 274 6.62 21.57 25.09
CA LYS A 274 7.52 21.18 26.21
C LYS A 274 7.93 22.35 27.11
N ASN A 275 7.86 23.59 26.62
CA ASN A 275 8.30 24.78 27.36
C ASN A 275 7.14 25.58 27.99
N GLY A 276 5.89 25.08 27.91
CA GLY A 276 4.72 25.64 28.60
C GLY A 276 4.28 27.05 28.19
N SER A 277 4.97 27.69 27.23
CA SER A 277 4.80 29.12 26.92
C SER A 277 3.94 29.43 25.69
N ARG A 278 3.53 28.43 24.90
CA ARG A 278 2.76 28.61 23.67
C ARG A 278 1.24 28.61 23.92
N GLY A 279 0.80 29.55 24.75
CA GLY A 279 -0.59 30.04 24.68
C GLY A 279 -0.73 30.99 23.49
N THR A 280 -1.68 30.73 22.60
CA THR A 280 -2.00 31.52 21.39
C THR A 280 -0.92 31.53 20.29
N ALA A 281 -1.25 31.05 19.09
CA ALA A 281 -0.39 31.20 17.93
C ALA A 281 -0.34 32.65 17.45
N THR A 282 0.78 33.32 17.70
CA THR A 282 1.12 34.59 17.06
C THR A 282 1.29 34.40 15.54
N GLN A 283 1.09 35.44 14.73
CA GLN A 283 1.32 35.34 13.26
C GLN A 283 2.77 34.93 12.92
N ILE A 284 3.72 35.22 13.81
CA ILE A 284 5.12 34.76 13.70
C ILE A 284 5.23 33.23 13.75
N THR A 285 4.31 32.55 14.44
CA THR A 285 4.21 31.08 14.47
C THR A 285 3.62 30.51 13.17
N ALA A 286 2.71 31.23 12.50
CA ALA A 286 2.06 30.73 11.29
C ALA A 286 3.02 30.64 10.08
N TRP A 287 3.78 31.70 9.78
CA TRP A 287 4.75 31.66 8.67
C TRP A 287 5.89 30.67 8.93
N GLY A 288 6.33 30.52 10.19
CA GLY A 288 7.37 29.56 10.56
C GLY A 288 6.93 28.11 10.32
N GLY A 289 5.66 27.79 10.61
CA GLY A 289 5.10 26.47 10.34
C GLY A 289 4.98 26.18 8.85
N LEU A 290 4.47 27.14 8.07
CA LEU A 290 4.40 27.02 6.61
C LEU A 290 5.80 26.89 5.98
N LEU A 291 6.78 27.67 6.42
CA LEU A 291 8.16 27.57 5.94
C LEU A 291 8.77 26.21 6.27
N SER A 292 8.53 25.67 7.47
CA SER A 292 8.98 24.33 7.86
C SER A 292 8.41 23.23 6.96
N ILE A 293 7.13 23.34 6.59
CA ILE A 293 6.47 22.41 5.66
C ILE A 293 7.07 22.53 4.27
N VAL A 294 7.14 23.75 3.71
CA VAL A 294 7.67 24.00 2.36
C VAL A 294 9.11 23.50 2.23
N LEU A 295 9.98 23.77 3.20
CA LEU A 295 11.37 23.30 3.19
C LEU A 295 11.47 21.77 3.26
N ALA A 296 10.67 21.11 4.10
CA ALA A 296 10.67 19.66 4.22
C ALA A 296 10.13 18.96 2.97
N GLU A 297 9.05 19.48 2.39
CA GLU A 297 8.46 18.99 1.14
C GLU A 297 9.43 19.17 -0.04
N HIS A 298 10.05 20.34 -0.20
CA HIS A 298 11.03 20.57 -1.27
C HIS A 298 12.28 19.70 -1.09
N PHE A 299 12.72 19.47 0.15
CA PHE A 299 13.79 18.52 0.44
C PHE A 299 13.41 17.08 0.09
N TYR A 300 12.17 16.65 0.38
CA TYR A 300 11.63 15.35 -0.01
C TYR A 300 11.60 15.21 -1.55
N LEU A 301 11.04 16.18 -2.26
CA LEU A 301 10.95 16.17 -3.72
C LEU A 301 12.34 16.17 -4.39
N LEU A 302 13.27 17.00 -3.89
CA LEU A 302 14.67 17.00 -4.36
C LEU A 302 15.32 15.64 -4.14
N THR A 303 15.18 15.05 -2.95
CA THR A 303 15.73 13.73 -2.62
C THR A 303 15.11 12.64 -3.50
N GLN A 304 13.80 12.69 -3.74
CA GLN A 304 13.09 11.76 -4.62
C GLN A 304 13.63 11.83 -6.06
N GLN A 305 13.87 13.04 -6.59
CA GLN A 305 14.44 13.21 -7.93
C GLN A 305 15.91 12.74 -8.00
N VAL A 306 16.72 13.01 -6.97
CA VAL A 306 18.10 12.52 -6.88
C VAL A 306 18.13 10.98 -6.84
N VAL A 307 17.30 10.35 -6.02
CA VAL A 307 17.20 8.88 -5.94
C VAL A 307 16.71 8.30 -7.28
N ARG A 308 15.68 8.86 -7.90
CA ARG A 308 15.22 8.45 -9.24
C ARG A 308 16.32 8.58 -10.29
N PHE A 309 17.07 9.69 -10.29
CA PHE A 309 18.19 9.89 -11.21
C PHE A 309 19.29 8.83 -11.01
N VAL A 310 19.70 8.58 -9.77
CA VAL A 310 20.72 7.56 -9.43
C VAL A 310 20.25 6.17 -9.83
N MET A 311 19.02 5.79 -9.47
CA MET A 311 18.45 4.48 -9.83
C MET A 311 18.32 4.31 -11.34
N ASN A 312 17.97 5.36 -12.10
CA ASN A 312 17.94 5.32 -13.57
C ASN A 312 19.33 5.17 -14.23
N LYS A 313 20.42 5.39 -13.50
CA LYS A 313 21.79 5.08 -13.98
C LYS A 313 22.21 3.63 -13.70
N VAL A 314 21.51 2.92 -12.82
CA VAL A 314 21.76 1.51 -12.50
C VAL A 314 20.78 0.65 -13.29
N GLU A 315 21.25 0.01 -14.35
CA GLU A 315 20.38 -0.90 -15.12
C GLU A 315 19.96 -2.11 -14.28
N SER A 316 18.65 -2.42 -14.29
CA SER A 316 18.13 -3.58 -13.56
C SER A 316 18.47 -4.89 -14.28
N PRO A 317 18.88 -5.96 -13.56
CA PRO A 317 19.17 -7.26 -14.16
C PRO A 317 17.99 -7.86 -14.94
N GLY A 318 16.75 -7.57 -14.51
CA GLY A 318 15.53 -8.00 -15.19
C GLY A 318 15.39 -7.41 -16.60
N LEU A 319 15.52 -6.09 -16.74
CA LEU A 319 15.46 -5.42 -18.05
C LEU A 319 16.64 -5.82 -18.94
N GLN A 320 17.83 -6.03 -18.38
CA GLN A 320 18.97 -6.55 -19.14
C GLN A 320 18.71 -7.95 -19.70
N ARG A 321 18.15 -8.86 -18.89
CA ARG A 321 17.77 -10.20 -19.32
C ARG A 321 16.70 -10.14 -20.43
N GLU A 322 15.65 -9.35 -20.23
CA GLU A 322 14.58 -9.21 -21.23
C GLU A 322 15.09 -8.64 -22.56
N ARG A 323 15.89 -7.57 -22.53
CA ARG A 323 16.53 -6.98 -23.73
C ARG A 323 17.44 -7.99 -24.43
N LYS A 324 18.21 -8.78 -23.67
CA LYS A 324 19.09 -9.84 -24.20
C LYS A 324 18.29 -10.95 -24.86
N GLU A 325 17.22 -11.43 -24.24
CA GLU A 325 16.34 -12.47 -24.80
C GLU A 325 15.64 -11.95 -26.07
N ARG A 326 15.07 -10.73 -26.05
CA ARG A 326 14.49 -10.06 -27.23
C ARG A 326 15.51 -9.89 -28.37
N PHE A 327 16.77 -9.53 -28.06
CA PHE A 327 17.84 -9.40 -29.06
C PHE A 327 18.24 -10.76 -29.64
N GLN A 328 18.42 -11.78 -28.79
CA GLN A 328 18.77 -13.14 -29.22
C GLN A 328 17.67 -13.77 -30.10
N MET A 329 16.39 -13.55 -29.76
CA MET A 329 15.26 -13.95 -30.60
C MET A 329 15.34 -13.33 -31.99
N LYS A 330 15.51 -12.00 -32.07
CA LYS A 330 15.65 -11.29 -33.36
C LYS A 330 16.86 -11.78 -34.16
N LYS A 331 18.01 -11.99 -33.50
CA LYS A 331 19.21 -12.53 -34.14
C LYS A 331 18.99 -13.93 -34.70
N LYS A 332 18.27 -14.80 -33.98
CA LYS A 332 17.95 -16.16 -34.45
C LYS A 332 17.08 -16.12 -35.71
N LEU A 333 15.98 -15.36 -35.69
CA LEU A 333 15.08 -15.21 -36.85
C LEU A 333 15.81 -14.60 -38.06
N LEU A 334 16.72 -13.65 -37.83
CA LEU A 334 17.55 -13.07 -38.89
C LEU A 334 18.48 -14.12 -39.52
N ALA A 335 19.17 -14.92 -38.70
CA ALA A 335 20.08 -15.95 -39.17
C ALA A 335 19.36 -17.10 -39.90
N GLU A 336 18.15 -17.45 -39.45
CA GLU A 336 17.27 -18.43 -40.09
C GLU A 336 16.82 -17.96 -41.48
N ASN A 337 16.41 -16.69 -41.62
CA ASN A 337 15.97 -16.11 -42.89
C ASN A 337 17.11 -15.83 -43.89
N LEU A 338 18.31 -15.48 -43.44
CA LEU A 338 19.46 -15.19 -44.31
C LEU A 338 20.39 -16.40 -44.56
N GLY A 339 20.17 -17.54 -43.91
CA GLY A 339 21.02 -18.74 -44.06
C GLY A 339 22.47 -18.55 -43.60
N GLN A 340 22.79 -17.46 -42.91
CA GLN A 340 24.14 -17.11 -42.45
C GLN A 340 24.11 -16.57 -41.02
N ASN A 341 25.18 -16.84 -40.27
CA ASN A 341 25.45 -16.18 -38.99
C ASN A 341 25.78 -14.70 -39.24
N VAL A 342 24.76 -13.83 -39.28
CA VAL A 342 24.94 -12.39 -39.41
C VAL A 342 25.75 -11.88 -38.21
N HIS A 343 27.03 -11.60 -38.46
CA HIS A 343 27.89 -10.93 -37.50
C HIS A 343 27.58 -9.43 -37.51
N PRO A 344 27.51 -8.77 -36.33
CA PRO A 344 27.30 -7.33 -36.24
C PRO A 344 28.52 -6.51 -36.67
N THR A 345 29.65 -7.16 -36.96
CA THR A 345 30.81 -6.53 -37.57
C THR A 345 30.47 -6.19 -39.01
N ALA A 346 30.11 -4.92 -39.24
CA ALA A 346 30.08 -4.38 -40.59
C ALA A 346 31.49 -4.53 -41.18
N VAL A 347 31.64 -5.47 -42.12
CA VAL A 347 32.90 -5.65 -42.85
C VAL A 347 33.08 -4.38 -43.68
N VAL A 348 34.05 -3.54 -43.28
CA VAL A 348 34.44 -2.37 -44.06
C VAL A 348 34.76 -2.86 -45.47
N PRO A 349 34.10 -2.34 -46.51
CA PRO A 349 34.27 -2.89 -47.85
C PRO A 349 35.74 -2.87 -48.28
N GLY A 350 36.27 -4.04 -48.63
CA GLY A 350 37.60 -4.15 -49.23
C GLY A 350 37.65 -3.48 -50.59
N VAL A 351 38.85 -3.24 -51.11
CA VAL A 351 39.12 -2.52 -52.38
C VAL A 351 38.29 -3.03 -53.57
N GLN A 352 37.94 -4.33 -53.58
CA GLN A 352 37.05 -4.95 -54.58
C GLN A 352 35.63 -4.35 -54.65
N LEU A 353 35.11 -3.75 -53.57
CA LEU A 353 33.83 -3.04 -53.65
C LEU A 353 33.99 -1.66 -54.33
N GLY A 354 35.19 -1.07 -54.30
CA GLY A 354 35.49 0.14 -55.08
C GLY A 354 35.30 -0.10 -56.57
N GLU A 355 35.81 -1.23 -57.08
CA GLU A 355 35.61 -1.66 -58.48
C GLU A 355 34.13 -1.91 -58.81
N LYS A 356 33.33 -2.41 -57.85
CA LYS A 356 31.87 -2.55 -57.99
C LYS A 356 31.15 -1.20 -58.02
N ILE A 357 31.58 -0.22 -57.23
CA ILE A 357 31.05 1.16 -57.28
C ILE A 357 31.39 1.81 -58.62
N THR A 358 32.63 1.67 -59.13
CA THR A 358 33.00 2.16 -60.46
C THR A 358 32.14 1.52 -61.54
N ARG A 359 31.88 0.21 -61.44
CA ARG A 359 31.01 -0.51 -62.38
C ARG A 359 29.56 -0.04 -62.32
N GLU A 360 28.98 0.14 -61.12
CA GLU A 360 27.60 0.65 -60.98
C GLU A 360 27.47 2.09 -61.51
N ALA A 361 28.50 2.93 -61.34
CA ALA A 361 28.55 4.26 -61.96
C ALA A 361 28.60 4.19 -63.49
N LEU A 362 29.46 3.34 -64.07
CA LEU A 362 29.56 3.13 -65.52
C LEU A 362 28.28 2.52 -66.13
N GLU A 363 27.60 1.61 -65.42
CA GLU A 363 26.33 1.04 -65.85
C GLU A 363 25.20 2.09 -65.84
N GLU A 364 25.19 3.03 -64.90
CA GLU A 364 24.24 4.15 -64.86
C GLU A 364 24.58 5.23 -65.91
N GLU A 365 25.85 5.55 -66.12
CA GLU A 365 26.32 6.46 -67.18
C GLU A 365 25.91 5.94 -68.58
N ALA A 366 26.22 4.68 -68.89
CA ALA A 366 25.78 4.03 -70.13
C ALA A 366 24.25 4.00 -70.30
N ARG A 367 23.50 3.95 -69.18
CA ARG A 367 22.04 4.03 -69.19
C ARG A 367 21.55 5.43 -69.52
N GLN A 368 22.19 6.48 -69.01
CA GLN A 368 21.83 7.87 -69.33
C GLN A 368 22.24 8.26 -70.76
N ASP A 369 23.38 7.78 -71.25
CA ASP A 369 23.80 7.95 -72.65
C ASP A 369 22.79 7.35 -73.63
N SER A 370 22.23 6.18 -73.30
CA SER A 370 21.19 5.53 -74.12
C SER A 370 19.89 6.35 -74.24
N ILE A 371 19.66 7.30 -73.32
CA ILE A 371 18.49 8.18 -73.29
C ILE A 371 18.80 9.53 -73.95
N ARG A 372 20.02 10.05 -73.82
CA ARG A 372 20.40 11.37 -74.36
C ARG A 372 20.84 11.32 -75.83
N GLY A 373 21.44 10.22 -76.28
CA GLY A 373 22.21 10.19 -77.52
C GLY A 373 23.54 10.94 -77.37
N HIS A 374 24.56 10.56 -78.14
CA HIS A 374 25.91 11.12 -77.97
C HIS A 374 25.93 12.65 -78.09
N GLY A 375 26.25 13.32 -76.98
CA GLY A 375 26.22 14.78 -76.84
C GLY A 375 26.05 15.21 -75.39
N GLY A 376 27.10 15.03 -74.57
CA GLY A 376 27.15 15.56 -73.22
C GLY A 376 27.43 17.08 -73.19
N PRO A 377 26.99 17.83 -72.16
CA PRO A 377 27.23 19.28 -72.07
C PRO A 377 28.69 19.67 -71.77
N GLU A 378 29.63 18.72 -71.72
CA GLU A 378 31.07 18.96 -71.56
C GLU A 378 31.86 18.86 -72.89
N GLU A 379 31.20 18.55 -74.02
CA GLU A 379 31.81 18.54 -75.37
C GLU A 379 31.45 19.78 -76.23
N LEU A 380 31.10 20.91 -75.58
CA LEU A 380 30.85 22.24 -76.18
C LEU A 380 31.76 23.31 -75.54
#